data_AF-A0A2A2QFP9-F1
#
_entry.id   AF-A0A2A2QFP9-F1
#
_cell.length_a   1.000
_cell.length_b   1.000
_cell.length_c   1.000
_cell.angle_alpha   90.00
_cell.angle_beta   90.00
_cell.angle_gamma   90.00
#
_symmetry.space_group_name_H-M   'P 1'
#
loop_
_entity.id
_entity.type
_entity.pdbx_description
1 polymer ?
#
loop_
_entity_poly.entity_id
_entity_poly.type
_entity_poly.pdbx_seq_one_letter_code
_entity_poly.pdbx_strand_id
1 'polypeptide(L)'
;MTHPIGNHLRFPQSKRRVFVRVVACIAASVALAFGNEISTADQIDAAMRRGVDFLIEDQNANGSWGGPTRTKGLNIYAPQPGAHHAFRAGASGLALSGLIDARDTRDEAKAAIGKAADWMTTELPKLRRADPTTTYNVWGHAYGLRALSRLHRIETEPSRKEHWARLAQEQVDLAGRYEEVNGGWGYLDLFDDVTTQKPSGMPTSFTTATLLLAMDEARREMAVKISEPTSRRALESIRVQRTPDFSYVYSFDHRMHPRKDINLPAGSLARSQVCNACLRAYGDAAVNDEVIHTWAKRFLDREGFLSIGRKRPVPHETHFRISGYFYYYGIYYFTESARFLPKPAQVEYAQRLAAILIARQEKDGSWWDYPLYDYHQPYGTGYALMALSCCRDAIAE
;
A
#
# COMPACT_ATOMS: atom_id res chain seq x y z
N MET A 1 16.74 28.29 65.64
CA MET A 1 17.46 28.95 64.53
C MET A 1 16.65 28.70 63.26
N THR A 2 15.62 29.48 62.85
CA THR A 2 15.66 30.79 62.14
C THR A 2 16.80 30.86 61.12
N HIS A 3 16.65 31.05 59.80
CA HIS A 3 15.61 31.59 58.90
C HIS A 3 15.95 31.18 57.41
N PRO A 4 15.18 31.58 56.37
CA PRO A 4 15.06 30.93 55.06
C PRO A 4 15.84 31.64 53.93
N ILE A 5 15.90 31.05 52.72
CA ILE A 5 16.36 31.75 51.50
C ILE A 5 15.29 31.65 50.42
N GLY A 6 14.79 32.82 50.02
CA GLY A 6 13.76 33.00 49.00
C GLY A 6 14.30 33.12 47.57
N ASN A 7 13.34 33.02 46.65
CA ASN A 7 13.44 33.32 45.23
C ASN A 7 14.01 34.72 44.95
N HIS A 8 15.04 34.83 44.12
CA HIS A 8 15.23 35.96 43.20
C HIS A 8 16.14 35.59 42.02
N LEU A 9 15.54 35.16 40.90
CA LEU A 9 16.13 35.32 39.57
C LEU A 9 15.25 36.28 38.76
N ARG A 10 15.57 37.58 38.86
CA ARG A 10 15.02 38.62 37.98
C ARG A 10 15.78 38.61 36.67
N PHE A 11 15.13 38.16 35.59
CA PHE A 11 15.66 38.35 34.23
C PHE A 11 15.37 39.78 33.73
N PRO A 12 16.31 40.43 33.00
CA PRO A 12 16.10 41.76 32.43
C PRO A 12 14.94 41.78 31.42
N GLN A 13 14.14 42.85 31.42
CA GLN A 13 12.95 43.01 30.56
C GLN A 13 13.23 42.87 29.05
N SER A 14 14.45 43.18 28.60
CA SER A 14 14.85 43.04 27.19
C SER A 14 14.97 41.57 26.72
N LYS A 15 15.32 40.64 27.61
CA LYS A 15 15.43 39.20 27.29
C LYS A 15 14.08 38.47 27.31
N ARG A 16 13.09 38.99 28.04
CA ARG A 16 11.70 38.48 27.99
C ARG A 16 11.05 38.69 26.62
N ARG A 17 11.29 39.82 25.95
CA ARG A 17 10.71 40.09 24.61
C ARG A 17 11.31 39.21 23.52
N VAL A 18 12.60 38.87 23.60
CA VAL A 18 13.27 37.95 22.65
C VAL A 18 12.84 36.51 22.91
N PHE A 19 12.75 36.08 24.17
CA PHE A 19 12.29 34.72 24.51
C PHE A 19 10.82 34.49 24.13
N VAL A 20 9.94 35.47 24.35
CA VAL A 20 8.53 35.41 23.93
C VAL A 20 8.39 35.39 22.41
N ARG A 21 9.23 36.13 21.66
CA ARG A 21 9.23 36.08 20.19
C ARG A 21 9.76 34.76 19.63
N VAL A 22 10.81 34.18 20.22
CA VAL A 22 11.35 32.88 19.79
C VAL A 22 10.38 31.75 20.12
N VAL A 23 9.73 31.77 21.30
CA VAL A 23 8.69 30.80 21.66
C VAL A 23 7.43 30.96 20.81
N ALA A 24 7.03 32.19 20.45
CA ALA A 24 5.91 32.43 19.52
C ALA A 24 6.24 32.02 18.08
N CYS A 25 7.47 32.22 17.61
CA CYS A 25 7.91 31.72 16.30
C CYS A 25 8.05 30.19 16.25
N ILE A 26 8.46 29.55 17.35
CA ILE A 26 8.48 28.08 17.48
C ILE A 26 7.04 27.54 17.60
N ALA A 27 6.15 28.20 18.35
CA ALA A 27 4.74 27.82 18.43
C ALA A 27 4.01 28.02 17.08
N ALA A 28 4.34 29.06 16.32
CA ALA A 28 3.79 29.29 14.98
C ALA A 28 4.35 28.31 13.93
N SER A 29 5.62 27.91 14.04
CA SER A 29 6.22 26.90 13.15
C SER A 29 5.84 25.45 13.53
N VAL A 30 5.48 25.20 14.79
CA VAL A 30 4.87 23.92 15.23
C VAL A 30 3.37 23.88 14.90
N ALA A 31 2.66 25.01 14.95
CA ALA A 31 1.27 25.11 14.49
C ALA A 31 1.16 24.96 12.96
N LEU A 32 2.15 25.43 12.20
CA LEU A 32 2.28 25.15 10.75
C LEU A 32 2.65 23.68 10.44
N ALA A 33 3.11 22.91 11.43
CA ALA A 33 3.48 21.50 11.25
C ALA A 33 2.39 20.50 11.68
N PHE A 34 1.34 20.96 12.39
CA PHE A 34 0.26 20.10 12.91
C PHE A 34 -1.12 20.76 12.85
N GLY A 35 -1.35 21.64 11.87
CA GLY A 35 -2.69 22.03 11.50
C GLY A 35 -3.43 20.84 10.90
N ASN A 36 -4.52 20.41 11.53
CA ASN A 36 -5.58 19.62 10.88
C ASN A 36 -6.18 20.45 9.74
N GLU A 37 -5.44 20.65 8.65
CA GLU A 37 -6.02 21.19 7.43
C GLU A 37 -6.89 20.08 6.82
N ILE A 38 -8.20 20.26 6.93
CA ILE A 38 -9.17 19.43 6.22
C ILE A 38 -8.99 19.77 4.74
N SER A 39 -8.56 18.80 3.94
CA SER A 39 -8.45 19.00 2.49
C SER A 39 -9.82 19.18 1.86
N THR A 40 -9.97 20.21 1.02
CA THR A 40 -11.18 20.40 0.21
C THR A 40 -11.20 19.43 -0.98
N ALA A 41 -12.38 19.21 -1.56
CA ALA A 41 -12.52 18.42 -2.79
C ALA A 41 -11.63 18.96 -3.93
N ASP A 42 -11.58 20.29 -4.10
CA ASP A 42 -10.75 20.96 -5.10
C ASP A 42 -9.24 20.68 -4.91
N GLN A 43 -8.78 20.65 -3.65
CA GLN A 43 -7.38 20.32 -3.35
C GLN A 43 -7.06 18.86 -3.67
N ILE A 44 -8.00 17.96 -3.42
CA ILE A 44 -7.88 16.54 -3.79
C ILE A 44 -7.82 16.40 -5.31
N ASP A 45 -8.74 17.01 -6.05
CA ASP A 45 -8.76 16.93 -7.51
C ASP A 45 -7.52 17.56 -8.15
N ALA A 46 -7.02 18.68 -7.62
CA ALA A 46 -5.77 19.30 -8.06
C ALA A 46 -4.56 18.39 -7.82
N ALA A 47 -4.50 17.71 -6.67
CA ALA A 47 -3.43 16.74 -6.38
C ALA A 47 -3.51 15.52 -7.30
N MET A 48 -4.72 14.95 -7.48
CA MET A 48 -4.95 13.82 -8.37
C MET A 48 -4.56 14.15 -9.80
N ARG A 49 -4.93 15.34 -10.31
CA ARG A 49 -4.56 15.80 -11.65
C ARG A 49 -3.04 15.80 -11.86
N ARG A 50 -2.27 16.33 -10.92
CA ARG A 50 -0.79 16.30 -11.01
C ARG A 50 -0.21 14.88 -10.98
N GLY A 51 -0.85 13.97 -10.24
CA GLY A 51 -0.48 12.55 -10.24
C GLY A 51 -0.76 11.86 -11.57
N VAL A 52 -1.90 12.18 -12.18
CA VAL A 52 -2.26 11.70 -13.53
C VAL A 52 -1.27 12.24 -14.57
N ASP A 53 -0.95 13.53 -14.51
CA ASP A 53 0.02 14.17 -15.40
C ASP A 53 1.38 13.47 -15.33
N PHE A 54 1.87 13.20 -14.10
CA PHE A 54 3.10 12.44 -13.88
C PHE A 54 3.05 11.05 -14.53
N LEU A 55 1.98 10.27 -14.31
CA LEU A 55 1.89 8.91 -14.85
C LEU A 55 1.79 8.89 -16.38
N ILE A 56 1.15 9.89 -16.99
CA ILE A 56 1.11 10.04 -18.45
C ILE A 56 2.51 10.34 -19.00
N GLU A 57 3.24 11.27 -18.37
CA GLU A 57 4.58 11.68 -18.80
C GLU A 57 5.62 10.55 -18.63
N ASP A 58 5.52 9.76 -17.56
CA ASP A 58 6.47 8.70 -17.22
C ASP A 58 6.18 7.36 -17.94
N GLN A 59 5.06 7.22 -18.66
CA GLN A 59 4.69 5.95 -19.28
C GLN A 59 5.70 5.53 -20.37
N ASN A 60 6.21 4.29 -20.27
CA ASN A 60 7.09 3.73 -21.30
C ASN A 60 6.35 3.62 -22.65
N ALA A 61 7.10 3.65 -23.75
CA ALA A 61 6.54 3.52 -25.10
C ALA A 61 5.69 2.24 -25.31
N ASN A 62 5.96 1.17 -24.56
CA ASN A 62 5.21 -0.09 -24.61
C ASN A 62 3.97 -0.12 -23.69
N GLY A 63 3.63 0.97 -23.00
CA GLY A 63 2.47 1.08 -22.11
C GLY A 63 2.71 0.71 -20.64
N SER A 64 3.86 0.15 -20.29
CA SER A 64 4.22 -0.18 -18.90
C SER A 64 4.83 1.02 -18.16
N TRP A 65 5.07 0.85 -16.86
CA TRP A 65 5.82 1.82 -16.04
C TRP A 65 7.07 1.22 -15.40
N GLY A 66 8.09 2.06 -15.29
CA GLY A 66 9.36 1.76 -14.64
C GLY A 66 10.24 0.71 -15.33
N GLY A 67 11.37 0.43 -14.70
CA GLY A 67 12.39 -0.47 -15.24
C GLY A 67 13.49 -0.84 -14.25
N PRO A 68 14.41 -1.72 -14.67
CA PRO A 68 15.52 -2.23 -13.85
C PRO A 68 16.65 -1.21 -13.61
N THR A 69 16.47 0.03 -14.05
CA THR A 69 17.45 1.12 -13.99
C THR A 69 17.43 1.82 -12.63
N ARG A 70 18.20 2.92 -12.49
CA ARG A 70 18.33 3.71 -11.25
C ARG A 70 18.79 2.87 -10.04
N THR A 71 19.74 1.95 -10.28
CA THR A 71 20.36 1.11 -9.25
C THR A 71 21.19 1.95 -8.28
N LYS A 72 21.19 1.61 -6.98
CA LYS A 72 21.81 2.43 -5.91
C LYS A 72 22.75 1.68 -4.98
N GLY A 73 23.35 0.57 -5.42
CA GLY A 73 24.27 -0.26 -4.61
C GLY A 73 23.62 -1.04 -3.45
N LEU A 74 22.44 -0.62 -3.00
CA LEU A 74 21.62 -1.22 -1.94
C LEU A 74 20.26 -1.71 -2.49
N ASN A 75 20.24 -2.18 -3.73
CA ASN A 75 18.99 -2.62 -4.36
C ASN A 75 18.44 -3.87 -3.66
N ILE A 76 17.11 -3.98 -3.64
CA ILE A 76 16.46 -5.24 -3.27
C ILE A 76 16.95 -6.34 -4.19
N TYR A 77 17.28 -7.49 -3.60
CA TYR A 77 17.63 -8.69 -4.35
C TYR A 77 16.53 -9.04 -5.36
N ALA A 78 16.91 -9.12 -6.64
CA ALA A 78 15.99 -9.30 -7.76
C ALA A 78 16.61 -10.26 -8.80
N PRO A 79 16.32 -11.58 -8.72
CA PRO A 79 16.82 -12.54 -9.69
C PRO A 79 16.28 -12.25 -11.10
N GLN A 80 17.19 -12.12 -12.06
CA GLN A 80 16.89 -11.71 -13.42
C GLN A 80 16.53 -12.92 -14.31
N PRO A 81 15.66 -12.76 -15.31
CA PRO A 81 14.86 -11.56 -15.60
C PRO A 81 13.53 -11.51 -14.82
N GLY A 82 13.11 -12.62 -14.22
CA GLY A 82 11.74 -12.80 -13.72
C GLY A 82 11.33 -11.84 -12.61
N ALA A 83 12.23 -11.46 -11.70
CA ALA A 83 11.89 -10.52 -10.62
C ALA A 83 11.54 -9.14 -11.19
N HIS A 84 12.24 -8.69 -12.23
CA HIS A 84 11.93 -7.42 -12.89
C HIS A 84 10.64 -7.47 -13.70
N HIS A 85 10.27 -8.64 -14.24
CA HIS A 85 8.95 -8.83 -14.84
C HIS A 85 7.86 -8.70 -13.78
N ALA A 86 8.04 -9.32 -12.60
CA ALA A 86 7.12 -9.17 -11.48
C ALA A 86 6.98 -7.73 -10.98
N PHE A 87 8.10 -7.02 -10.81
CA PHE A 87 8.08 -5.61 -10.40
C PHE A 87 7.41 -4.72 -11.46
N ARG A 88 7.69 -4.93 -12.74
CA ARG A 88 7.03 -4.16 -13.81
C ARG A 88 5.53 -4.42 -13.86
N ALA A 89 5.10 -5.68 -13.72
CA ALA A 89 3.68 -6.04 -13.69
C ALA A 89 2.96 -5.38 -12.51
N GLY A 90 3.54 -5.45 -11.30
CA GLY A 90 2.94 -4.84 -10.12
C GLY A 90 2.90 -3.31 -10.19
N ALA A 91 4.01 -2.67 -10.58
CA ALA A 91 4.07 -1.21 -10.71
C ALA A 91 3.12 -0.68 -11.79
N SER A 92 3.06 -1.36 -12.94
CA SER A 92 2.14 -0.98 -14.02
C SER A 92 0.68 -1.23 -13.62
N GLY A 93 0.39 -2.30 -12.87
CA GLY A 93 -0.95 -2.59 -12.37
C GLY A 93 -1.44 -1.51 -11.40
N LEU A 94 -0.55 -1.05 -10.52
CA LEU A 94 -0.82 0.06 -9.59
C LEU A 94 -1.01 1.39 -10.32
N ALA A 95 -0.11 1.75 -11.23
CA ALA A 95 -0.23 2.98 -12.01
C ALA A 95 -1.53 3.01 -12.83
N LEU A 96 -1.85 1.92 -13.54
CA LEU A 96 -3.09 1.79 -14.29
C LEU A 96 -4.33 1.87 -13.38
N SER A 97 -4.29 1.20 -12.22
CA SER A 97 -5.40 1.25 -11.26
C SER A 97 -5.64 2.68 -10.76
N GLY A 98 -4.57 3.41 -10.45
CA GLY A 98 -4.63 4.82 -10.05
C GLY A 98 -5.15 5.74 -11.15
N LEU A 99 -4.73 5.55 -12.41
CA LEU A 99 -5.23 6.32 -13.55
C LEU A 99 -6.74 6.13 -13.76
N ILE A 100 -7.22 4.88 -13.69
CA ILE A 100 -8.65 4.58 -13.85
C ILE A 100 -9.45 5.18 -12.68
N ASP A 101 -9.00 4.96 -11.45
CA ASP A 101 -9.69 5.46 -10.25
C ASP A 101 -9.67 7.00 -10.17
N ALA A 102 -8.70 7.66 -10.83
CA ALA A 102 -8.67 9.12 -10.91
C ALA A 102 -9.86 9.71 -11.67
N ARG A 103 -10.44 8.94 -12.62
CA ARG A 103 -11.57 9.34 -13.48
C ARG A 103 -11.28 10.61 -14.29
N ASP A 104 -10.04 10.77 -14.73
CA ASP A 104 -9.65 11.87 -15.62
C ASP A 104 -10.18 11.61 -17.04
N THR A 105 -10.94 12.55 -17.59
CA THR A 105 -11.64 12.41 -18.87
C THR A 105 -10.83 12.90 -20.07
N ARG A 106 -9.61 13.42 -19.85
CA ARG A 106 -8.72 13.88 -20.92
C ARG A 106 -8.28 12.73 -21.81
N ASP A 107 -8.07 13.02 -23.09
CA ASP A 107 -7.77 11.98 -24.08
C ASP A 107 -6.38 11.37 -23.89
N GLU A 108 -5.44 12.13 -23.32
CA GLU A 108 -4.12 11.65 -22.95
C GLU A 108 -4.19 10.59 -21.84
N ALA A 109 -5.07 10.77 -20.85
CA ALA A 109 -5.33 9.78 -19.80
C ALA A 109 -5.95 8.51 -20.37
N LYS A 110 -6.98 8.64 -21.24
CA LYS A 110 -7.59 7.49 -21.93
C LYS A 110 -6.57 6.74 -22.79
N ALA A 111 -5.71 7.47 -23.51
CA ALA A 111 -4.67 6.88 -24.34
C ALA A 111 -3.63 6.11 -23.49
N ALA A 112 -3.21 6.67 -22.34
CA ALA A 112 -2.32 5.99 -21.41
C ALA A 112 -2.94 4.71 -20.84
N ILE A 113 -4.24 4.75 -20.47
CA ILE A 113 -5.01 3.57 -20.03
C ILE A 113 -5.04 2.51 -21.14
N GLY A 114 -5.30 2.90 -22.39
CA GLY A 114 -5.32 1.99 -23.54
C GLY A 114 -4.00 1.25 -23.74
N LYS A 115 -2.88 1.98 -23.80
CA LYS A 115 -1.54 1.38 -23.95
C LYS A 115 -1.21 0.41 -22.82
N ALA A 116 -1.57 0.77 -21.58
CA ALA A 116 -1.36 -0.09 -20.43
C ALA A 116 -2.22 -1.36 -20.48
N ALA A 117 -3.48 -1.27 -20.94
CA ALA A 117 -4.36 -2.42 -21.12
C ALA A 117 -3.83 -3.41 -22.17
N ASP A 118 -3.25 -2.89 -23.26
CA ASP A 118 -2.59 -3.70 -24.29
C ASP A 118 -1.33 -4.40 -23.74
N TRP A 119 -0.55 -3.68 -22.93
CA TRP A 119 0.61 -4.25 -22.23
C TRP A 119 0.19 -5.38 -21.28
N MET A 120 -0.86 -5.17 -20.47
CA MET A 120 -1.37 -6.17 -19.54
C MET A 120 -1.84 -7.43 -20.26
N THR A 121 -2.56 -7.28 -21.38
CA THR A 121 -2.99 -8.40 -22.23
C THR A 121 -1.80 -9.24 -22.71
N THR A 122 -0.69 -8.56 -23.03
CA THR A 122 0.47 -9.20 -23.61
C THR A 122 1.37 -9.87 -22.56
N GLU A 123 1.57 -9.24 -21.40
CA GLU A 123 2.63 -9.63 -20.46
C GLU A 123 2.13 -10.43 -19.26
N LEU A 124 0.92 -10.18 -18.74
CA LEU A 124 0.40 -10.93 -17.59
C LEU A 124 0.33 -12.45 -17.80
N PRO A 125 -0.03 -12.99 -18.99
CA PRO A 125 -0.01 -14.44 -19.22
C PRO A 125 1.39 -15.07 -19.09
N LYS A 126 2.45 -14.26 -19.23
CA LYS A 126 3.86 -14.68 -19.17
C LYS A 126 4.45 -14.55 -17.76
N LEU A 127 3.73 -13.98 -16.80
CA LEU A 127 4.25 -13.71 -15.45
C LEU A 127 4.44 -15.02 -14.66
N ARG A 128 5.67 -15.30 -14.24
CA ARG A 128 6.10 -16.50 -13.49
C ARG A 128 7.04 -16.11 -12.36
N ARG A 129 7.21 -17.00 -11.37
CA ARG A 129 8.32 -16.87 -10.40
C ARG A 129 9.65 -16.88 -11.13
N ALA A 130 10.61 -16.09 -10.68
CA ALA A 130 11.89 -15.90 -11.39
C ALA A 130 12.75 -17.15 -11.32
N ASP A 131 12.92 -17.65 -10.11
CA ASP A 131 13.67 -18.85 -9.75
C ASP A 131 13.08 -19.37 -8.42
N PRO A 132 13.65 -20.41 -7.79
CA PRO A 132 13.16 -20.91 -6.50
C PRO A 132 13.25 -19.93 -5.35
N THR A 133 14.05 -18.87 -5.44
CA THR A 133 14.39 -18.01 -4.29
C THR A 133 13.37 -16.92 -4.00
N THR A 134 12.53 -16.59 -4.98
CA THR A 134 11.59 -15.46 -4.87
C THR A 134 10.26 -15.76 -5.52
N THR A 135 9.20 -15.25 -4.91
CA THR A 135 7.82 -15.30 -5.40
C THR A 135 7.27 -13.89 -5.59
N TYR A 136 8.12 -12.93 -5.98
CA TYR A 136 7.71 -11.55 -6.26
C TYR A 136 6.58 -11.44 -7.29
N ASN A 137 6.43 -12.44 -8.17
CA ASN A 137 5.33 -12.50 -9.12
C ASN A 137 3.95 -12.49 -8.44
N VAL A 138 3.83 -12.87 -7.16
CA VAL A 138 2.61 -12.70 -6.38
C VAL A 138 2.17 -11.23 -6.31
N TRP A 139 3.12 -10.30 -6.17
CA TRP A 139 2.85 -8.86 -6.22
C TRP A 139 2.32 -8.45 -7.59
N GLY A 140 2.94 -8.95 -8.66
CA GLY A 140 2.50 -8.72 -10.03
C GLY A 140 1.10 -9.27 -10.31
N HIS A 141 0.78 -10.48 -9.85
CA HIS A 141 -0.56 -11.06 -9.99
C HIS A 141 -1.61 -10.27 -9.21
N ALA A 142 -1.31 -9.88 -7.97
CA ALA A 142 -2.25 -9.13 -7.13
C ALA A 142 -2.63 -7.78 -7.78
N TYR A 143 -1.65 -6.98 -8.18
CA TYR A 143 -1.94 -5.67 -8.78
C TYR A 143 -2.34 -5.72 -10.25
N GLY A 144 -1.95 -6.78 -10.97
CA GLY A 144 -2.55 -7.13 -12.27
C GLY A 144 -4.06 -7.38 -12.13
N LEU A 145 -4.49 -8.21 -11.17
CA LEU A 145 -5.90 -8.48 -10.91
C LEU A 145 -6.69 -7.20 -10.51
N ARG A 146 -6.10 -6.32 -9.69
CA ARG A 146 -6.70 -5.02 -9.36
C ARG A 146 -6.91 -4.15 -10.60
N ALA A 147 -5.93 -4.13 -11.51
CA ALA A 147 -6.04 -3.38 -12.76
C ALA A 147 -7.08 -3.99 -13.72
N LEU A 148 -7.08 -5.32 -13.89
CA LEU A 148 -8.06 -6.02 -14.72
C LEU A 148 -9.50 -5.81 -14.24
N SER A 149 -9.72 -5.81 -12.92
CA SER A 149 -11.04 -5.55 -12.33
C SER A 149 -11.54 -4.14 -12.69
N ARG A 150 -10.65 -3.15 -12.70
CA ARG A 150 -10.97 -1.76 -13.10
C ARG A 150 -11.22 -1.63 -14.59
N LEU A 151 -10.38 -2.25 -15.42
CA LEU A 151 -10.58 -2.32 -16.88
C LEU A 151 -11.94 -2.93 -17.21
N HIS A 152 -12.29 -4.05 -16.57
CA HIS A 152 -13.59 -4.69 -16.75
C HIS A 152 -14.77 -3.77 -16.36
N ARG A 153 -14.62 -3.01 -15.27
CA ARG A 153 -15.66 -2.10 -14.78
C ARG A 153 -15.95 -0.95 -15.74
N ILE A 154 -14.91 -0.38 -16.35
CA ILE A 154 -15.05 0.75 -17.29
C ILE A 154 -15.32 0.32 -18.74
N GLU A 155 -15.12 -0.97 -19.06
CA GLU A 155 -15.38 -1.51 -20.38
C GLU A 155 -16.87 -1.51 -20.71
N THR A 156 -17.21 -1.24 -21.97
CA THR A 156 -18.59 -1.28 -22.47
C THR A 156 -18.82 -2.42 -23.44
N GLU A 157 -17.76 -2.86 -24.14
CA GLU A 157 -17.84 -3.93 -25.14
C GLU A 157 -17.90 -5.31 -24.47
N PRO A 158 -18.97 -6.10 -24.68
CA PRO A 158 -19.13 -7.41 -24.02
C PRO A 158 -17.96 -8.38 -24.28
N SER A 159 -17.46 -8.43 -25.52
CA SER A 159 -16.33 -9.29 -25.89
C SER A 159 -15.03 -8.92 -25.16
N ARG A 160 -14.81 -7.62 -24.91
CA ARG A 160 -13.66 -7.15 -24.13
C ARG A 160 -13.83 -7.42 -22.64
N LYS A 161 -15.06 -7.34 -22.11
CA LYS A 161 -15.34 -7.78 -20.73
C LYS A 161 -15.01 -9.26 -20.53
N GLU A 162 -15.44 -10.11 -21.45
CA GLU A 162 -15.10 -11.53 -21.41
C GLU A 162 -13.59 -11.78 -21.51
N HIS A 163 -12.88 -10.97 -22.32
CA HIS A 163 -11.42 -11.01 -22.37
C HIS A 163 -10.78 -10.70 -21.02
N TRP A 164 -11.21 -9.63 -20.34
CA TRP A 164 -10.70 -9.29 -19.01
C TRP A 164 -10.99 -10.37 -17.98
N ALA A 165 -12.19 -10.96 -18.00
CA ALA A 165 -12.55 -12.05 -17.10
C ALA A 165 -11.69 -13.30 -17.33
N ARG A 166 -11.44 -13.68 -18.58
CA ARG A 166 -10.53 -14.80 -18.92
C ARG A 166 -9.11 -14.53 -18.44
N LEU A 167 -8.57 -13.35 -18.74
CA LEU A 167 -7.21 -12.98 -18.32
C LEU A 167 -7.09 -12.96 -16.79
N ALA A 168 -8.11 -12.48 -16.08
CA ALA A 168 -8.16 -12.50 -14.63
C ALA A 168 -8.19 -13.93 -14.07
N GLN A 169 -8.97 -14.84 -14.66
CA GLN A 169 -8.96 -16.25 -14.29
C GLN A 169 -7.56 -16.87 -14.46
N GLU A 170 -6.88 -16.58 -15.57
CA GLU A 170 -5.50 -17.05 -15.79
C GLU A 170 -4.55 -16.55 -14.70
N GLN A 171 -4.69 -15.30 -14.24
CA GLN A 171 -3.87 -14.78 -13.15
C GLN A 171 -4.16 -15.48 -11.81
N VAL A 172 -5.43 -15.81 -11.52
CA VAL A 172 -5.79 -16.60 -10.34
C VAL A 172 -5.15 -17.99 -10.40
N ASP A 173 -5.23 -18.64 -11.56
CA ASP A 173 -4.69 -19.99 -11.77
C ASP A 173 -3.15 -20.00 -11.66
N LEU A 174 -2.48 -18.99 -12.20
CA LEU A 174 -1.03 -18.83 -12.08
C LEU A 174 -0.61 -18.58 -10.63
N ALA A 175 -1.29 -17.65 -9.93
CA ALA A 175 -1.01 -17.38 -8.53
C ALA A 175 -1.22 -18.61 -7.64
N GLY A 176 -2.23 -19.43 -7.94
CA GLY A 176 -2.50 -20.69 -7.23
C GLY A 176 -1.38 -21.72 -7.31
N ARG A 177 -0.54 -21.70 -8.35
CA ARG A 177 0.64 -22.58 -8.49
C ARG A 177 1.73 -22.28 -7.46
N TYR A 178 1.72 -21.07 -6.91
CA TYR A 178 2.74 -20.56 -5.99
C TYR A 178 2.24 -20.42 -4.55
N GLU A 179 1.07 -20.99 -4.23
CA GLU A 179 0.65 -21.12 -2.83
C GLU A 179 1.68 -21.96 -2.06
N GLU A 180 2.15 -21.45 -0.94
CA GLU A 180 3.16 -22.11 -0.11
C GLU A 180 2.55 -23.26 0.69
N VAL A 181 3.40 -24.21 1.12
CA VAL A 181 2.94 -25.41 1.86
C VAL A 181 2.19 -25.07 3.16
N ASN A 182 2.56 -23.96 3.81
CA ASN A 182 1.93 -23.46 5.04
C ASN A 182 0.65 -22.63 4.77
N GLY A 183 0.18 -22.59 3.52
CA GLY A 183 -0.98 -21.80 3.11
C GLY A 183 -0.65 -20.33 2.91
N GLY A 184 -1.24 -19.74 1.88
CA GLY A 184 -0.98 -18.35 1.51
C GLY A 184 0.27 -18.17 0.66
N TRP A 185 0.81 -16.95 0.67
CA TRP A 185 1.90 -16.52 -0.21
C TRP A 185 2.90 -15.61 0.52
N GLY A 186 4.19 -15.84 0.27
CA GLY A 186 5.30 -14.97 0.64
C GLY A 186 5.87 -14.25 -0.57
N TYR A 187 7.11 -13.80 -0.46
CA TYR A 187 7.86 -13.16 -1.54
C TYR A 187 9.35 -13.57 -1.59
N LEU A 188 9.85 -14.23 -0.54
CA LEU A 188 11.19 -14.83 -0.46
C LEU A 188 11.07 -16.29 -0.04
N ASP A 189 11.94 -17.12 -0.60
CA ASP A 189 12.09 -18.54 -0.30
C ASP A 189 13.60 -18.88 -0.30
N LEU A 190 14.31 -18.33 0.69
CA LEU A 190 15.78 -18.25 0.74
C LEU A 190 16.41 -18.84 2.00
N PHE A 191 15.61 -19.42 2.91
CA PHE A 191 16.01 -19.56 4.31
C PHE A 191 16.25 -21.01 4.76
N ASP A 192 15.84 -22.00 3.95
CA ASP A 192 15.92 -23.43 4.29
C ASP A 192 16.62 -24.27 3.21
N ASP A 193 17.11 -23.65 2.13
CA ASP A 193 17.72 -24.29 0.96
C ASP A 193 16.83 -25.35 0.26
N VAL A 194 15.50 -25.31 0.46
CA VAL A 194 14.55 -26.26 -0.12
C VAL A 194 13.99 -25.73 -1.43
N THR A 195 14.33 -26.38 -2.56
CA THR A 195 13.75 -26.06 -3.87
C THR A 195 12.59 -26.99 -4.20
N THR A 196 11.37 -26.47 -4.15
CA THR A 196 10.14 -27.23 -4.43
C THR A 196 9.24 -26.51 -5.43
N GLN A 197 8.28 -27.24 -6.02
CA GLN A 197 7.33 -26.65 -6.97
C GLN A 197 6.42 -25.63 -6.27
N LYS A 198 5.86 -26.01 -5.12
CA LYS A 198 5.21 -25.10 -4.17
C LYS A 198 6.23 -24.67 -3.12
N PRO A 199 6.47 -23.37 -2.87
CA PRO A 199 7.48 -22.89 -1.92
C PRO A 199 7.35 -23.54 -0.52
N SER A 200 8.49 -23.78 0.14
CA SER A 200 8.62 -24.58 1.36
C SER A 200 8.17 -23.88 2.65
N GLY A 201 7.94 -22.57 2.60
CA GLY A 201 7.03 -21.92 3.51
C GLY A 201 7.64 -20.83 4.37
N MET A 202 7.43 -19.59 3.95
CA MET A 202 7.42 -18.40 4.79
C MET A 202 6.33 -17.43 4.31
N PRO A 203 5.04 -17.86 4.29
CA PRO A 203 3.98 -17.00 3.81
C PRO A 203 3.91 -15.79 4.74
N THR A 204 3.68 -14.63 4.15
CA THR A 204 3.53 -13.40 4.94
C THR A 204 2.07 -13.04 4.98
N SER A 205 1.62 -12.64 6.17
CA SER A 205 0.22 -12.24 6.43
C SER A 205 -0.29 -11.23 5.40
N PHE A 206 0.52 -10.21 5.13
CA PHE A 206 0.17 -9.10 4.26
C PHE A 206 0.23 -9.44 2.77
N THR A 207 1.21 -10.21 2.28
CA THR A 207 1.21 -10.66 0.87
C THR A 207 0.03 -11.58 0.60
N THR A 208 -0.27 -12.49 1.54
CA THR A 208 -1.43 -13.37 1.47
C THR A 208 -2.73 -12.57 1.41
N ALA A 209 -2.91 -11.61 2.32
CA ALA A 209 -4.08 -10.74 2.35
C ALA A 209 -4.21 -9.86 1.09
N THR A 210 -3.09 -9.36 0.56
CA THR A 210 -3.02 -8.56 -0.68
C THR A 210 -3.60 -9.34 -1.85
N LEU A 211 -3.11 -10.56 -2.07
CA LEU A 211 -3.53 -11.38 -3.19
C LEU A 211 -4.99 -11.84 -3.02
N LEU A 212 -5.39 -12.27 -1.81
CA LEU A 212 -6.78 -12.68 -1.56
C LEU A 212 -7.77 -11.55 -1.81
N LEU A 213 -7.48 -10.31 -1.38
CA LEU A 213 -8.34 -9.17 -1.66
C LEU A 213 -8.45 -8.86 -3.16
N ALA A 214 -7.35 -8.99 -3.91
CA ALA A 214 -7.37 -8.80 -5.35
C ALA A 214 -8.18 -9.89 -6.07
N MET A 215 -8.04 -11.15 -5.63
CA MET A 215 -8.86 -12.26 -6.15
C MET A 215 -10.34 -12.07 -5.79
N ASP A 216 -10.65 -11.61 -4.58
CA ASP A 216 -12.02 -11.35 -4.14
C ASP A 216 -12.68 -10.23 -4.95
N GLU A 217 -11.96 -9.12 -5.21
CA GLU A 217 -12.43 -8.08 -6.12
C GLU A 217 -12.71 -8.67 -7.51
N ALA A 218 -11.75 -9.39 -8.09
CA ALA A 218 -11.94 -10.04 -9.39
C ALA A 218 -13.12 -11.02 -9.40
N ARG A 219 -13.37 -11.73 -8.29
CA ARG A 219 -14.50 -12.66 -8.17
C ARG A 219 -15.83 -11.91 -8.18
N ARG A 220 -15.92 -10.79 -7.48
CA ARG A 220 -17.13 -9.94 -7.46
C ARG A 220 -17.38 -9.26 -8.80
N GLU A 221 -16.33 -8.79 -9.46
CA GLU A 221 -16.42 -8.02 -10.71
C GLU A 221 -16.56 -8.90 -11.95
N MET A 222 -15.87 -10.03 -12.00
CA MET A 222 -15.68 -10.85 -13.21
C MET A 222 -16.04 -12.33 -13.01
N ALA A 223 -16.59 -12.70 -11.85
CA ALA A 223 -16.97 -14.08 -11.52
C ALA A 223 -15.81 -15.10 -11.64
N VAL A 224 -14.55 -14.68 -11.43
CA VAL A 224 -13.42 -15.61 -11.41
C VAL A 224 -13.55 -16.63 -10.29
N LYS A 225 -13.10 -17.85 -10.55
CA LYS A 225 -13.15 -18.98 -9.63
C LYS A 225 -11.90 -19.00 -8.77
N ILE A 226 -12.10 -18.93 -7.45
CA ILE A 226 -11.05 -19.11 -6.46
C ILE A 226 -11.27 -20.49 -5.81
N SER A 227 -10.23 -21.31 -5.76
CA SER A 227 -10.28 -22.61 -5.08
C SER A 227 -10.61 -22.43 -3.60
N GLU A 228 -11.72 -22.99 -3.14
CA GLU A 228 -12.16 -22.93 -1.74
C GLU A 228 -11.13 -23.55 -0.76
N PRO A 229 -10.50 -24.71 -1.07
CA PRO A 229 -9.39 -25.20 -0.24
C PRO A 229 -8.23 -24.22 -0.11
N THR A 230 -7.88 -23.52 -1.20
CA THR A 230 -6.79 -22.54 -1.21
C THR A 230 -7.16 -21.28 -0.42
N SER A 231 -8.36 -20.72 -0.63
CA SER A 231 -8.81 -19.55 0.13
C SER A 231 -8.91 -19.84 1.63
N ARG A 232 -9.42 -21.03 2.01
CA ARG A 232 -9.48 -21.46 3.41
C ARG A 232 -8.10 -21.53 4.06
N ARG A 233 -7.11 -22.17 3.40
CA ARG A 233 -5.74 -22.24 3.93
C ARG A 233 -5.07 -20.88 4.00
N ALA A 234 -5.27 -20.03 3.00
CA ALA A 234 -4.71 -18.68 2.98
C ALA A 234 -5.31 -17.79 4.09
N LEU A 235 -6.62 -17.86 4.33
CA LEU A 235 -7.27 -17.18 5.45
C LEU A 235 -6.75 -17.68 6.80
N GLU A 236 -6.58 -19.00 6.95
CA GLU A 236 -6.01 -19.57 8.18
C GLU A 236 -4.57 -19.12 8.40
N SER A 237 -3.75 -19.05 7.34
CA SER A 237 -2.39 -18.52 7.40
C SER A 237 -2.34 -17.06 7.90
N ILE A 238 -3.31 -16.23 7.53
CA ILE A 238 -3.44 -14.87 8.08
C ILE A 238 -3.83 -14.91 9.57
N ARG A 239 -4.79 -15.76 9.94
CA ARG A 239 -5.29 -15.88 11.33
C ARG A 239 -4.22 -16.34 12.30
N VAL A 240 -3.43 -17.35 11.97
CA VAL A 240 -2.35 -17.84 12.85
C VAL A 240 -1.21 -16.85 13.02
N GLN A 241 -1.09 -15.87 12.11
CA GLN A 241 -0.15 -14.76 12.18
C GLN A 241 -0.72 -13.54 12.94
N ARG A 242 -1.97 -13.58 13.38
CA ARG A 242 -2.63 -12.51 14.15
C ARG A 242 -2.31 -12.63 15.64
N THR A 243 -1.94 -11.52 16.26
CA THR A 243 -1.77 -11.39 17.72
C THR A 243 -3.07 -10.87 18.36
N PRO A 244 -3.25 -10.97 19.70
CA PRO A 244 -4.50 -10.61 20.37
C PRO A 244 -4.98 -9.16 20.17
N ASP A 245 -4.08 -8.23 19.86
CA ASP A 245 -4.42 -6.81 19.61
C ASP A 245 -4.66 -6.49 18.12
N PHE A 246 -4.81 -7.54 17.30
CA PHE A 246 -4.96 -7.47 15.85
C PHE A 246 -3.75 -6.87 15.12
N SER A 247 -2.56 -6.92 15.74
CA SER A 247 -1.30 -6.83 14.99
C SER A 247 -1.05 -8.15 14.28
N TYR A 248 -0.39 -8.10 13.12
CA TYR A 248 0.03 -9.27 12.37
C TYR A 248 1.55 -9.36 12.35
N VAL A 249 2.06 -10.56 12.60
CA VAL A 249 3.51 -10.82 12.54
C VAL A 249 4.02 -10.76 11.10
N TYR A 250 5.33 -10.60 10.95
CA TYR A 250 5.94 -10.29 9.65
C TYR A 250 5.88 -11.45 8.64
N SER A 251 6.25 -12.65 9.09
CA SER A 251 6.11 -13.87 8.31
C SER A 251 5.68 -15.02 9.21
N PHE A 252 5.34 -16.15 8.61
CA PHE A 252 4.81 -17.32 9.30
C PHE A 252 5.59 -17.70 10.57
N ASP A 253 6.92 -17.75 10.53
CA ASP A 253 7.75 -18.13 11.68
C ASP A 253 7.84 -17.05 12.76
N HIS A 254 7.55 -15.79 12.42
CA HIS A 254 7.48 -14.72 13.40
C HIS A 254 6.33 -14.91 14.41
N ARG A 255 5.42 -15.87 14.20
CA ARG A 255 4.40 -16.25 15.20
C ARG A 255 5.03 -16.76 16.49
N MET A 256 6.25 -17.30 16.43
CA MET A 256 7.02 -17.73 17.60
C MET A 256 7.70 -16.57 18.34
N HIS A 257 7.69 -15.37 17.74
CA HIS A 257 8.31 -14.16 18.29
C HIS A 257 7.36 -12.94 18.21
N PRO A 258 6.13 -13.02 18.78
CA PRO A 258 5.09 -12.02 18.56
C PRO A 258 5.41 -10.64 19.16
N ARG A 259 6.47 -10.53 19.98
CA ARG A 259 6.89 -9.28 20.65
C ARG A 259 8.20 -8.69 20.12
N LYS A 260 8.76 -9.22 19.03
CA LYS A 260 9.89 -8.58 18.32
C LYS A 260 9.44 -7.21 17.79
N ASP A 261 10.35 -6.23 17.70
CA ASP A 261 10.04 -4.85 17.29
C ASP A 261 9.11 -4.74 16.06
N ILE A 262 9.40 -5.55 15.03
CA ILE A 262 8.60 -5.58 13.80
C ILE A 262 7.16 -6.07 14.04
N ASN A 263 6.93 -6.91 15.04
CA ASN A 263 5.63 -7.51 15.32
C ASN A 263 4.80 -6.70 16.33
N LEU A 264 5.38 -5.66 16.94
CA LEU A 264 4.64 -4.73 17.80
C LEU A 264 3.61 -3.93 16.97
N PRO A 265 2.57 -3.36 17.60
CA PRO A 265 1.53 -2.62 16.89
C PRO A 265 2.05 -1.53 15.96
N ALA A 266 3.08 -0.79 16.39
CA ALA A 266 3.72 0.23 15.57
C ALA A 266 4.42 -0.36 14.33
N GLY A 267 5.09 -1.51 14.46
CA GLY A 267 5.71 -2.20 13.32
C GLY A 267 4.70 -2.84 12.37
N SER A 268 3.52 -3.19 12.87
CA SER A 268 2.44 -3.82 12.10
C SER A 268 1.49 -2.81 11.43
N LEU A 269 1.62 -1.50 11.66
CA LEU A 269 0.66 -0.47 11.23
C LEU A 269 0.09 -0.64 9.83
N ALA A 270 0.93 -0.84 8.81
CA ALA A 270 0.50 -1.04 7.43
C ALA A 270 -0.07 -2.45 7.17
N ARG A 271 0.52 -3.48 7.80
CA ARG A 271 0.13 -4.89 7.61
C ARG A 271 -1.22 -5.20 8.26
N SER A 272 -1.51 -4.56 9.39
CA SER A 272 -2.81 -4.69 10.04
C SER A 272 -3.95 -4.15 9.17
N GLN A 273 -3.74 -3.09 8.39
CA GLN A 273 -4.80 -2.57 7.51
C GLN A 273 -5.24 -3.62 6.49
N VAL A 274 -4.28 -4.15 5.73
CA VAL A 274 -4.57 -5.15 4.68
C VAL A 274 -5.14 -6.45 5.24
N CYS A 275 -4.61 -6.92 6.38
CA CYS A 275 -5.04 -8.19 6.96
C CYS A 275 -6.45 -8.07 7.58
N ASN A 276 -6.74 -6.97 8.27
CA ASN A 276 -8.07 -6.69 8.79
C ASN A 276 -9.08 -6.50 7.63
N ALA A 277 -8.73 -5.74 6.59
CA ALA A 277 -9.57 -5.59 5.40
C ALA A 277 -9.89 -6.95 4.76
N CYS A 278 -8.88 -7.82 4.59
CA CYS A 278 -9.05 -9.15 4.03
C CYS A 278 -9.96 -10.03 4.89
N LEU A 279 -9.67 -10.15 6.18
CA LEU A 279 -10.48 -10.98 7.08
C LEU A 279 -11.93 -10.47 7.18
N ARG A 280 -12.14 -9.13 7.21
CA ARG A 280 -13.46 -8.51 7.17
C ARG A 280 -14.21 -8.85 5.87
N ALA A 281 -13.55 -8.71 4.71
CA ALA A 281 -14.13 -9.01 3.40
C ALA A 281 -14.61 -10.47 3.29
N TYR A 282 -13.91 -11.40 3.96
CA TYR A 282 -14.24 -12.82 4.02
C TYR A 282 -15.14 -13.21 5.21
N GLY A 283 -15.73 -12.24 5.90
CA GLY A 283 -16.74 -12.49 6.94
C GLY A 283 -16.19 -12.94 8.29
N ASP A 284 -14.92 -12.69 8.61
CA ASP A 284 -14.37 -12.98 9.92
C ASP A 284 -14.98 -12.05 10.99
N ALA A 285 -15.85 -12.61 11.83
CA ALA A 285 -16.59 -11.85 12.84
C ALA A 285 -15.69 -11.22 13.92
N ALA A 286 -14.46 -11.70 14.11
CA ALA A 286 -13.53 -11.10 15.06
C ALA A 286 -13.01 -9.75 14.58
N VAL A 287 -12.96 -9.51 13.26
CA VAL A 287 -12.67 -8.18 12.71
C VAL A 287 -14.00 -7.44 12.54
N ASN A 288 -14.37 -6.71 13.58
CA ASN A 288 -15.58 -5.87 13.59
C ASN A 288 -15.22 -4.39 13.39
N ASP A 289 -16.23 -3.52 13.41
CA ASP A 289 -16.05 -2.07 13.20
C ASP A 289 -15.16 -1.45 14.29
N GLU A 290 -15.20 -1.94 15.53
CA GLU A 290 -14.33 -1.48 16.62
C GLU A 290 -12.85 -1.76 16.32
N VAL A 291 -12.53 -2.95 15.81
CA VAL A 291 -11.16 -3.31 15.39
C VAL A 291 -10.71 -2.40 14.27
N ILE A 292 -11.55 -2.17 13.26
CA ILE A 292 -11.22 -1.31 12.12
C ILE A 292 -11.03 0.13 12.58
N HIS A 293 -11.91 0.68 13.40
CA HIS A 293 -11.77 2.01 14.01
C HIS A 293 -10.47 2.14 14.80
N THR A 294 -10.17 1.15 15.65
CA THR A 294 -8.96 1.14 16.47
C THR A 294 -7.71 1.20 15.59
N TRP A 295 -7.67 0.41 14.52
CA TRP A 295 -6.51 0.37 13.62
C TRP A 295 -6.45 1.55 12.67
N ALA A 296 -7.58 2.13 12.26
CA ALA A 296 -7.61 3.37 11.50
C ALA A 296 -7.06 4.54 12.33
N LYS A 297 -7.53 4.67 13.57
CA LYS A 297 -7.03 5.69 14.51
C LYS A 297 -5.55 5.51 14.80
N ARG A 298 -5.10 4.28 15.09
CA ARG A 298 -3.66 3.98 15.29
C ARG A 298 -2.84 4.35 14.06
N PHE A 299 -3.32 4.03 12.87
CA PHE A 299 -2.63 4.37 11.62
C PHE A 299 -2.42 5.88 11.50
N LEU A 300 -3.49 6.68 11.59
CA LEU A 300 -3.39 8.13 11.42
C LEU A 300 -2.59 8.80 12.55
N ASP A 301 -2.78 8.38 13.80
CA ASP A 301 -2.11 9.00 14.95
C ASP A 301 -0.61 8.63 15.06
N ARG A 302 -0.21 7.54 14.40
CA ARG A 302 1.15 6.97 14.46
C ARG A 302 1.80 6.79 13.09
N GLU A 303 1.21 7.39 12.04
CA GLU A 303 1.71 7.33 10.66
C GLU A 303 3.18 7.75 10.57
N GLY A 304 3.63 8.64 11.48
CA GLY A 304 5.02 9.06 11.57
C GLY A 304 6.03 7.91 11.68
N PHE A 305 5.66 6.77 12.29
CA PHE A 305 6.52 5.58 12.31
C PHE A 305 6.70 4.95 10.92
N LEU A 306 5.70 5.03 10.03
CA LEU A 306 5.86 4.67 8.63
C LEU A 306 6.63 5.75 7.88
N SER A 307 6.31 7.04 8.12
CA SER A 307 6.91 8.16 7.39
C SER A 307 8.43 8.26 7.57
N ILE A 308 8.98 7.92 8.74
CA ILE A 308 10.45 7.96 8.96
C ILE A 308 11.23 6.96 8.10
N GLY A 309 10.57 5.89 7.63
CA GLY A 309 11.14 4.87 6.74
C GLY A 309 11.14 5.26 5.28
N ARG A 310 10.38 6.30 4.89
CA ARG A 310 10.30 6.75 3.50
C ARG A 310 11.66 7.18 2.96
N LYS A 311 11.87 6.87 1.68
CA LYS A 311 13.03 7.22 0.85
C LYS A 311 14.36 6.70 1.39
N ARG A 312 14.34 5.89 2.44
CA ARG A 312 15.53 5.23 2.98
C ARG A 312 15.89 4.01 2.13
N PRO A 313 17.18 3.81 1.82
CA PRO A 313 17.60 2.72 0.95
C PRO A 313 17.63 1.36 1.65
N VAL A 314 17.85 1.31 2.97
CA VAL A 314 17.98 0.04 3.71
C VAL A 314 16.61 -0.36 4.29
N PRO A 315 16.04 -1.51 3.90
CA PRO A 315 14.83 -2.04 4.55
C PRO A 315 15.06 -2.28 6.05
N HIS A 316 14.01 -2.12 6.85
CA HIS A 316 14.01 -2.44 8.29
C HIS A 316 15.05 -1.71 9.17
N GLU A 317 15.59 -0.58 8.72
CA GLU A 317 16.59 0.20 9.48
C GLU A 317 15.99 1.15 10.53
N THR A 318 14.69 1.44 10.44
CA THR A 318 14.02 2.43 11.30
C THR A 318 13.39 1.83 12.56
N HIS A 319 12.84 2.69 13.43
CA HIS A 319 12.08 2.26 14.60
C HIS A 319 11.00 1.25 14.21
N PHE A 320 10.81 0.23 15.05
CA PHE A 320 9.91 -0.90 14.78
C PHE A 320 10.22 -1.68 13.50
N ARG A 321 11.44 -1.55 12.95
CA ARG A 321 11.90 -2.27 11.76
C ARG A 321 10.95 -2.07 10.57
N ILE A 322 10.39 -0.88 10.41
CA ILE A 322 9.53 -0.56 9.28
C ILE A 322 10.40 -0.29 8.05
N SER A 323 9.99 -0.86 6.92
CA SER A 323 10.59 -0.59 5.60
C SER A 323 9.80 0.47 4.85
N GLY A 324 10.49 1.30 4.06
CA GLY A 324 9.86 2.41 3.33
C GLY A 324 8.72 1.99 2.40
N TYR A 325 8.80 0.82 1.77
CA TYR A 325 7.81 0.31 0.82
C TYR A 325 6.45 -0.03 1.45
N PHE A 326 6.31 0.07 2.77
CA PHE A 326 5.02 -0.10 3.47
C PHE A 326 4.20 1.19 3.56
N TYR A 327 4.75 2.35 3.18
CA TYR A 327 4.10 3.62 3.46
C TYR A 327 2.85 3.81 2.60
N TYR A 328 2.97 3.87 1.27
CA TYR A 328 1.79 4.03 0.41
C TYR A 328 0.97 2.75 0.32
N TYR A 329 1.61 1.60 0.48
CA TYR A 329 0.92 0.33 0.66
C TYR A 329 -0.06 0.38 1.85
N GLY A 330 0.42 0.83 3.01
CA GLY A 330 -0.41 0.98 4.22
C GLY A 330 -1.53 2.00 4.04
N ILE A 331 -1.26 3.12 3.36
CA ILE A 331 -2.26 4.14 3.03
C ILE A 331 -3.38 3.57 2.15
N TYR A 332 -3.03 2.83 1.09
CA TYR A 332 -4.05 2.23 0.23
C TYR A 332 -4.90 1.22 1.00
N TYR A 333 -4.30 0.30 1.73
CA TYR A 333 -5.06 -0.69 2.48
C TYR A 333 -5.79 -0.12 3.71
N PHE A 334 -5.35 1.01 4.25
CA PHE A 334 -6.16 1.79 5.18
C PHE A 334 -7.50 2.15 4.56
N THR A 335 -7.52 2.62 3.29
CA THR A 335 -8.78 2.93 2.60
C THR A 335 -9.65 1.70 2.38
N GLU A 336 -9.05 0.56 1.98
CA GLU A 336 -9.78 -0.70 1.81
C GLU A 336 -10.42 -1.17 3.12
N SER A 337 -9.73 -1.00 4.27
CA SER A 337 -10.28 -1.32 5.58
C SER A 337 -11.35 -0.33 6.01
N ALA A 338 -11.14 0.97 5.81
CA ALA A 338 -12.05 2.02 6.26
C ALA A 338 -13.42 1.97 5.56
N ARG A 339 -13.49 1.45 4.33
CA ARG A 339 -14.74 1.25 3.57
C ARG A 339 -15.80 0.39 4.27
N PHE A 340 -15.40 -0.43 5.25
CA PHE A 340 -16.34 -1.23 6.04
C PHE A 340 -17.04 -0.45 7.16
N LEU A 341 -16.55 0.73 7.52
CA LEU A 341 -17.11 1.53 8.61
C LEU A 341 -18.37 2.29 8.16
N PRO A 342 -19.21 2.76 9.11
CA PRO A 342 -20.30 3.68 8.79
C PRO A 342 -19.80 4.95 8.09
N LYS A 343 -20.63 5.52 7.21
CA LYS A 343 -20.25 6.67 6.37
C LYS A 343 -19.64 7.86 7.14
N PRO A 344 -20.16 8.28 8.31
CA PRO A 344 -19.55 9.39 9.06
C PRO A 344 -18.08 9.14 9.44
N ALA A 345 -17.72 7.91 9.78
CA ALA A 345 -16.35 7.53 10.08
C ALA A 345 -15.46 7.54 8.83
N GLN A 346 -16.00 7.12 7.69
CA GLN A 346 -15.28 7.18 6.42
C GLN A 346 -14.90 8.61 6.05
N VAL A 347 -15.83 9.57 6.22
CA VAL A 347 -15.62 11.00 5.95
C VAL A 347 -14.50 11.56 6.83
N GLU A 348 -14.56 11.32 8.16
CA GLU A 348 -13.54 11.80 9.10
C GLU A 348 -12.14 11.30 8.72
N TYR A 349 -12.02 10.01 8.41
CA TYR A 349 -10.75 9.41 8.04
C TYR A 349 -10.25 9.85 6.67
N ALA A 350 -11.14 10.02 5.69
CA ALA A 350 -10.82 10.53 4.37
C ALA A 350 -10.22 11.94 4.42
N GLN A 351 -10.80 12.84 5.22
CA GLN A 351 -10.30 14.21 5.37
C GLN A 351 -8.85 14.24 5.90
N ARG A 352 -8.57 13.47 6.95
CA ARG A 352 -7.22 13.37 7.53
C ARG A 352 -6.23 12.71 6.59
N LEU A 353 -6.63 11.65 5.89
CA LEU A 353 -5.76 10.92 4.97
C LEU A 353 -5.42 11.75 3.73
N ALA A 354 -6.41 12.47 3.17
CA ALA A 354 -6.20 13.36 2.04
C ALA A 354 -5.16 14.44 2.35
N ALA A 355 -5.22 15.05 3.54
CA ALA A 355 -4.25 16.04 3.98
C ALA A 355 -2.82 15.47 4.02
N ILE A 356 -2.65 14.26 4.55
CA ILE A 356 -1.36 13.55 4.56
C ILE A 356 -0.84 13.33 3.14
N LEU A 357 -1.69 12.84 2.23
CA LEU A 357 -1.28 12.56 0.85
C LEU A 357 -0.89 13.85 0.10
N ILE A 358 -1.70 14.91 0.18
CA ILE A 358 -1.44 16.19 -0.50
C ILE A 358 -0.12 16.80 -0.01
N ALA A 359 0.11 16.81 1.31
CA ALA A 359 1.33 17.33 1.90
C ALA A 359 2.60 16.51 1.58
N ARG A 360 2.45 15.37 0.90
CA ARG A 360 3.54 14.44 0.57
C ARG A 360 3.76 14.24 -0.92
N GLN A 361 2.98 14.92 -1.76
CA GLN A 361 3.14 14.89 -3.20
C GLN A 361 4.44 15.61 -3.58
N GLU A 362 5.22 15.00 -4.47
CA GLU A 362 6.45 15.58 -4.96
C GLU A 362 6.16 16.73 -5.95
N LYS A 363 7.21 17.50 -6.27
CA LYS A 363 7.10 18.63 -7.20
C LYS A 363 6.73 18.20 -8.62
N ASP A 364 7.17 17.02 -9.03
CA ASP A 364 6.83 16.41 -10.32
C ASP A 364 5.42 15.79 -10.35
N GLY A 365 4.66 15.88 -9.25
CA GLY A 365 3.31 15.31 -9.14
C GLY A 365 3.28 13.88 -8.65
N SER A 366 4.42 13.19 -8.55
CA SER A 366 4.49 11.80 -8.10
C SER A 366 4.36 11.64 -6.58
N TRP A 367 4.18 10.39 -6.16
CA TRP A 367 4.40 9.93 -4.79
C TRP A 367 5.33 8.72 -4.79
N TRP A 368 6.30 8.68 -3.89
CA TRP A 368 7.17 7.50 -3.73
C TRP A 368 7.78 7.38 -2.32
N ASP A 369 7.98 6.14 -1.87
CA ASP A 369 8.35 5.81 -0.49
C ASP A 369 9.59 4.89 -0.38
N TYR A 370 9.95 4.14 -1.41
CA TYR A 370 11.15 3.30 -1.38
C TYR A 370 11.83 3.22 -2.76
N PRO A 371 13.17 3.33 -2.85
CA PRO A 371 13.90 3.36 -4.11
C PRO A 371 14.02 1.97 -4.78
N LEU A 372 12.88 1.35 -5.10
CA LEU A 372 12.80 0.10 -5.85
C LEU A 372 13.07 0.38 -7.33
N TYR A 373 14.35 0.42 -7.71
CA TYR A 373 14.78 0.70 -9.09
C TYR A 373 14.04 1.91 -9.67
N ASP A 374 13.59 1.86 -10.91
CA ASP A 374 12.75 2.89 -11.52
C ASP A 374 11.25 2.60 -11.41
N TYR A 375 10.85 1.65 -10.55
CA TYR A 375 9.43 1.33 -10.33
C TYR A 375 8.77 2.22 -9.27
N HIS A 376 9.57 2.93 -8.48
CA HIS A 376 9.17 3.59 -7.24
C HIS A 376 8.12 4.68 -7.37
N GLN A 377 8.29 5.60 -8.31
CA GLN A 377 7.35 6.71 -8.50
C GLN A 377 6.02 6.23 -9.10
N PRO A 378 6.00 5.33 -10.11
CA PRO A 378 4.74 4.83 -10.65
C PRO A 378 3.89 4.05 -9.65
N TYR A 379 4.47 3.10 -8.90
CA TYR A 379 3.66 2.33 -7.95
C TYR A 379 3.16 3.20 -6.79
N GLY A 380 4.00 4.12 -6.29
CA GLY A 380 3.63 5.00 -5.19
C GLY A 380 2.52 5.97 -5.59
N THR A 381 2.62 6.53 -6.80
CA THR A 381 1.58 7.38 -7.39
C THR A 381 0.28 6.59 -7.62
N GLY A 382 0.37 5.35 -8.09
CA GLY A 382 -0.79 4.46 -8.23
C GLY A 382 -1.55 4.27 -6.91
N TYR A 383 -0.86 3.91 -5.83
CA TYR A 383 -1.49 3.82 -4.50
C TYR A 383 -2.11 5.14 -4.04
N ALA A 384 -1.40 6.25 -4.22
CA ALA A 384 -1.86 7.57 -3.79
C ALA A 384 -3.13 8.00 -4.54
N LEU A 385 -3.20 7.78 -5.86
CA LEU A 385 -4.38 8.09 -6.67
C LEU A 385 -5.60 7.26 -6.27
N MET A 386 -5.43 5.95 -6.04
CA MET A 386 -6.52 5.09 -5.55
C MET A 386 -7.02 5.54 -4.17
N ALA A 387 -6.11 5.90 -3.26
CA ALA A 387 -6.46 6.38 -1.93
C ALA A 387 -7.15 7.76 -1.97
N LEU A 388 -6.66 8.71 -2.78
CA LEU A 388 -7.27 10.02 -2.96
C LEU A 388 -8.64 9.91 -3.63
N SER A 389 -8.82 9.01 -4.60
CA SER A 389 -10.13 8.72 -5.20
C SER A 389 -11.13 8.23 -4.16
N CYS A 390 -10.71 7.32 -3.28
CA CYS A 390 -11.54 6.90 -2.14
C CYS A 390 -11.88 8.06 -1.19
N CYS A 391 -10.92 8.96 -0.93
CA CYS A 391 -11.18 10.13 -0.08
C CYS A 391 -12.16 11.10 -0.72
N ARG A 392 -12.03 11.35 -2.03
CA ARG A 392 -12.95 12.18 -2.81
C ARG A 392 -14.38 11.65 -2.73
N ASP A 393 -14.56 10.35 -2.97
CA ASP A 393 -15.87 9.70 -2.91
C ASP A 393 -16.46 9.72 -1.48
N ALA A 394 -15.61 9.59 -0.46
CA ALA A 394 -16.05 9.69 0.92
C ALA A 394 -16.56 11.09 1.28
N ILE A 395 -15.90 12.15 0.79
CA ILE A 395 -16.16 13.56 1.16
C ILE A 395 -17.28 14.19 0.30
N ALA A 396 -17.48 13.71 -0.94
CA ALA A 396 -18.48 14.24 -1.86
C ALA A 396 -19.92 13.74 -1.58
N GLU A 397 -20.05 12.63 -0.87
CA GLU A 397 -21.31 12.06 -0.36
C GLU A 397 -21.63 12.61 1.03
#